data_AF-A0AAW0AM37-F1
#
_entry.id   AF-A0AAW0AM37-F1
#
_cell.length_a   1.000
_cell.length_b   1.000
_cell.length_c   1.000
_cell.angle_alpha   90.00
_cell.angle_beta   90.00
_cell.angle_gamma   90.00
#
_symmetry.space_group_name_H-M   'P 1'
#
loop_
_entity.id
_entity.type
_entity.pdbx_description
1 polymer ?
#
loop_
_entity_poly.entity_id
_entity_poly.type
_entity_poly.pdbx_seq_one_letter_code
_entity_poly.pdbx_strand_id
1 'polypeptide(L)'
;MQFNLAAIITAAIVAAAAPATAVTFQAFAGADCTGTVLATSNGASANECVFFTNAGSAKSISFSGIPSGDKGEFYKSGGANDVCTGSPSVVTGSGSGCASAPAGFNLESFQYVKA
;
A
#
# COMPACT_ATOMS: atom_id res chain seq x y z
N MET A 1 1.62 23.93 24.83
CA MET A 1 0.89 23.25 23.74
C MET A 1 1.86 23.07 22.59
N GLN A 2 2.47 21.89 22.45
CA GLN A 2 3.39 21.60 21.36
C GLN A 2 2.56 21.10 20.18
N PHE A 3 2.40 21.95 19.16
CA PHE A 3 1.87 21.53 17.87
C PHE A 3 2.85 20.51 17.27
N ASN A 4 2.48 19.23 17.30
CA ASN A 4 3.14 18.20 16.51
C ASN A 4 2.75 18.43 15.05
N LEU A 5 3.65 19.05 14.30
CA LEU A 5 3.54 19.23 12.87
C LEU A 5 3.60 17.84 12.23
N ALA A 6 2.43 17.22 12.02
CA ALA A 6 2.31 16.02 11.20
C ALA A 6 2.79 16.42 9.80
N ALA A 7 4.01 16.00 9.44
CA ALA A 7 4.57 16.21 8.13
C ALA A 7 3.66 15.49 7.12
N ILE A 8 2.83 16.24 6.41
CA ILE A 8 2.07 15.75 5.27
C ILE A 8 3.08 15.70 4.13
N ILE A 9 3.82 14.59 4.05
CA ILE A 9 4.71 14.29 2.93
C ILE A 9 3.81 13.71 1.82
N THR A 10 3.47 14.55 0.86
CA THR A 10 2.72 14.14 -0.33
C THR A 10 3.62 13.22 -1.15
N ALA A 11 3.43 11.91 -1.05
CA ALA A 11 4.19 10.93 -1.82
C ALA A 11 3.62 10.83 -3.23
N ALA A 12 4.45 11.12 -4.24
CA ALA A 12 4.10 10.88 -5.63
C ALA A 12 4.37 9.40 -5.96
N ILE A 13 3.31 8.71 -6.35
CA ILE A 13 3.33 7.35 -6.91
C ILE A 13 3.21 7.46 -8.43
N VAL A 14 3.95 6.64 -9.16
CA VAL A 14 3.84 6.55 -10.61
C VAL A 14 2.63 5.66 -10.92
N ALA A 15 1.58 6.23 -11.52
CA ALA A 15 0.42 5.47 -11.99
C ALA A 15 0.63 5.10 -13.47
N ALA A 16 0.76 3.80 -13.78
CA ALA A 16 0.64 3.30 -15.14
C ALA A 16 -0.85 3.25 -15.55
N ALA A 17 -1.18 3.66 -16.77
CA ALA A 17 -2.57 3.70 -17.24
C ALA A 17 -3.21 2.30 -17.25
N ALA A 18 -4.39 2.18 -16.62
CA ALA A 18 -5.00 0.90 -16.29
C ALA A 18 -6.23 0.55 -17.15
N PRO A 19 -6.42 -0.72 -17.57
CA PRO A 19 -7.68 -1.19 -18.16
C PRO A 19 -8.79 -1.31 -17.11
N ALA A 20 -10.07 -1.35 -17.53
CA ALA A 20 -11.28 -1.26 -16.69
C ALA A 20 -11.51 -2.38 -15.64
N THR A 21 -10.60 -3.36 -15.52
CA THR A 21 -10.57 -4.45 -14.51
C THR A 21 -9.34 -4.39 -13.59
N ALA A 22 -8.81 -3.18 -13.42
CA ALA A 22 -7.59 -2.88 -12.70
C ALA A 22 -7.68 -3.07 -11.19
N VAL A 23 -6.68 -3.73 -10.60
CA VAL A 23 -6.46 -3.68 -9.15
C VAL A 23 -6.11 -2.24 -8.76
N THR A 24 -6.77 -1.72 -7.75
CA THR A 24 -6.49 -0.38 -7.21
C THR A 24 -6.04 -0.49 -5.77
N PHE A 25 -5.10 0.38 -5.39
CA PHE A 25 -4.62 0.53 -4.02
C PHE A 25 -4.74 1.99 -3.59
N GLN A 26 -5.21 2.24 -2.38
CA GLN A 26 -5.26 3.58 -1.81
C GLN A 26 -4.65 3.58 -0.43
N ALA A 27 -3.70 4.47 -0.21
CA ALA A 27 -2.94 4.56 1.03
C ALA A 27 -3.51 5.63 1.95
N PHE A 28 -3.50 5.37 3.25
CA PHE A 28 -4.10 6.24 4.26
C PHE A 28 -3.12 6.57 5.39
N ALA A 29 -3.27 7.78 5.93
CA ALA A 29 -2.55 8.25 7.10
C ALA A 29 -3.03 7.61 8.41
N GLY A 30 -4.28 7.11 8.45
CA GLY A 30 -4.84 6.38 9.58
C GLY A 30 -4.76 4.86 9.40
N ALA A 31 -4.90 4.12 10.49
CA ALA A 31 -5.13 2.69 10.44
C ALA A 31 -6.54 2.40 9.88
N ASP A 32 -6.77 1.15 9.46
CA ASP A 32 -8.08 0.64 9.05
C ASP A 32 -8.71 1.42 7.88
N CYS A 33 -7.85 1.95 7.00
CA CYS A 33 -8.19 2.71 5.81
C CYS A 33 -9.03 3.96 6.13
N THR A 34 -8.68 4.61 7.24
CA THR A 34 -9.31 5.85 7.71
C THR A 34 -8.37 7.04 7.59
N GLY A 35 -8.95 8.24 7.66
CA GLY A 35 -8.20 9.49 7.62
C GLY A 35 -7.81 9.91 6.20
N THR A 36 -6.76 10.74 6.11
CA THR A 36 -6.35 11.37 4.85
C THR A 36 -5.77 10.34 3.88
N VAL A 37 -6.21 10.42 2.62
CA VAL A 37 -5.61 9.69 1.50
C VAL A 37 -4.23 10.28 1.20
N LEU A 38 -3.21 9.43 1.27
CA LEU A 38 -1.81 9.79 0.98
C LEU A 38 -1.45 9.56 -0.48
N ALA A 39 -1.99 8.49 -1.08
CA ALA A 39 -1.67 8.07 -2.44
C ALA A 39 -2.76 7.13 -2.98
N THR A 40 -2.92 7.04 -4.30
CA THR A 40 -3.82 6.09 -4.98
C THR A 40 -3.18 5.51 -6.25
N SER A 41 -2.83 4.22 -6.23
CA SER A 41 -2.39 3.48 -7.42
C SER A 41 -3.60 2.84 -8.10
N ASN A 42 -3.77 3.10 -9.39
CA ASN A 42 -4.81 2.50 -10.20
C ASN A 42 -4.14 1.63 -11.27
N GLY A 43 -4.54 0.38 -11.42
CA GLY A 43 -3.97 -0.48 -12.47
C GLY A 43 -2.72 -1.21 -12.10
N ALA A 44 -2.54 -1.54 -10.82
CA ALA A 44 -1.44 -2.39 -10.46
C ALA A 44 -1.51 -3.70 -11.26
N SER A 45 -0.36 -4.15 -11.75
CA SER A 45 -0.18 -5.45 -12.40
C SER A 45 0.28 -6.49 -11.39
N ALA A 46 0.07 -7.77 -11.72
CA ALA A 46 0.45 -8.85 -10.81
C ALA A 46 1.98 -8.89 -10.68
N ASN A 47 2.45 -9.03 -9.44
CA ASN A 47 3.85 -8.97 -9.04
C ASN A 47 4.53 -7.63 -9.33
N GLU A 48 3.76 -6.57 -9.57
CA GLU A 48 4.28 -5.20 -9.64
C GLU A 48 4.39 -4.63 -8.24
N CYS A 49 5.63 -4.35 -7.81
CA CYS A 49 5.86 -3.68 -6.54
C CYS A 49 5.55 -2.19 -6.66
N VAL A 50 4.54 -1.75 -5.92
CA VAL A 50 4.22 -0.35 -5.72
C VAL A 50 4.82 0.07 -4.37
N PHE A 51 5.65 1.11 -4.39
CA PHE A 51 6.30 1.61 -3.18
C PHE A 51 6.24 3.14 -3.12
N PHE A 52 6.30 3.68 -1.91
CA PHE A 52 6.38 5.11 -1.72
C PHE A 52 7.77 5.62 -2.05
N THR A 53 7.85 6.77 -2.73
CA THR A 53 9.10 7.47 -2.95
C THR A 53 9.34 8.51 -1.85
N ASN A 54 10.59 8.95 -1.67
CA ASN A 54 10.98 10.02 -0.73
C ASN A 54 10.68 9.73 0.75
N ALA A 55 10.88 8.49 1.21
CA ALA A 55 10.61 8.04 2.58
C ALA A 55 9.15 8.22 3.04
N GLY A 56 8.22 8.22 2.08
CA GLY A 56 6.79 8.24 2.37
C GLY A 56 6.32 6.90 2.93
N SER A 57 5.35 6.91 3.83
CA SER A 57 4.79 5.65 4.33
C SER A 57 3.33 5.83 4.76
N ALA A 58 2.58 4.73 4.79
CA ALA A 58 1.16 4.73 5.11
C ALA A 58 0.85 3.88 6.34
N LYS A 59 -0.19 4.25 7.09
CA LYS A 59 -0.67 3.43 8.22
C LYS A 59 -1.55 2.27 7.76
N SER A 60 -2.23 2.43 6.63
CA SER A 60 -3.01 1.36 6.02
C SER A 60 -3.16 1.58 4.53
N ILE A 61 -3.51 0.51 3.82
CA ILE A 61 -3.71 0.51 2.38
C ILE A 61 -4.99 -0.27 2.08
N SER A 62 -5.97 0.39 1.48
CA SER A 62 -7.13 -0.30 0.92
C SER A 62 -6.76 -0.86 -0.44
N PHE A 63 -7.31 -2.01 -0.77
CA PHE A 63 -7.17 -2.63 -2.07
C PHE A 63 -8.55 -3.01 -2.60
N SER A 64 -8.71 -2.99 -3.91
CA SER A 64 -9.89 -3.53 -4.56
C SER A 64 -9.58 -4.15 -5.90
N GLY A 65 -10.34 -5.19 -6.23
CA GLY A 65 -10.26 -5.87 -7.53
C GLY A 65 -9.17 -6.93 -7.63
N ILE A 66 -8.57 -7.39 -6.51
CA ILE A 66 -7.60 -8.50 -6.57
C ILE A 66 -8.30 -9.75 -7.11
N PRO A 67 -7.81 -10.38 -8.19
CA PRO A 67 -8.45 -11.54 -8.79
C PRO A 67 -8.61 -12.72 -7.84
N SER A 68 -9.63 -13.55 -8.06
CA SER A 68 -9.82 -14.79 -7.29
C SER A 68 -8.61 -15.71 -7.43
N GLY A 69 -8.09 -16.19 -6.30
CA GLY A 69 -6.87 -17.00 -6.24
C GLY A 69 -5.59 -16.19 -6.05
N ASP A 70 -5.61 -14.88 -6.28
CA ASP A 70 -4.48 -14.00 -6.01
C ASP A 70 -4.52 -13.48 -4.56
N LYS A 71 -3.41 -12.90 -4.10
CA LYS A 71 -3.27 -12.35 -2.74
C LYS A 71 -2.57 -10.99 -2.76
N GLY A 72 -2.99 -10.11 -1.86
CA GLY A 72 -2.32 -8.83 -1.62
C GLY A 72 -1.21 -8.99 -0.57
N GLU A 73 -0.02 -8.47 -0.86
CA GLU A 73 1.16 -8.50 -0.01
C GLU A 73 1.58 -7.08 0.35
N PHE A 74 1.74 -6.79 1.64
CA PHE A 74 2.07 -5.45 2.14
C PHE A 74 3.27 -5.51 3.06
N TYR A 75 4.18 -4.55 2.90
CA TYR A 75 5.49 -4.58 3.50
C TYR A 75 5.71 -3.34 4.35
N LYS A 76 6.15 -3.56 5.59
CA LYS A 76 6.56 -2.47 6.47
C LYS A 76 7.84 -1.83 5.98
N SER A 77 8.01 -0.55 6.27
CA SER A 77 9.26 0.17 6.02
C SER A 77 10.47 -0.54 6.63
N GLY A 78 11.55 -0.66 5.86
CA GLY A 78 12.85 -1.18 6.25
C GLY A 78 13.45 -2.19 5.28
N GLY A 79 14.51 -1.78 4.58
CA GLY A 79 15.45 -2.68 3.88
C GLY A 79 14.83 -3.32 2.64
N ALA A 80 14.94 -4.64 2.50
CA ALA A 80 14.41 -5.38 1.34
C ALA A 80 12.88 -5.23 1.17
N ASN A 81 12.18 -4.85 2.23
CA ASN A 81 10.74 -4.62 2.25
C ASN A 81 10.33 -3.36 1.48
N ASP A 82 11.21 -2.39 1.29
CA ASP A 82 10.87 -1.11 0.64
C ASP A 82 10.60 -1.28 -0.87
N VAL A 83 11.01 -2.43 -1.43
CA VAL A 83 10.86 -2.78 -2.84
C VAL A 83 10.30 -4.20 -3.03
N CYS A 84 9.46 -4.67 -2.09
CA CYS A 84 8.78 -5.97 -2.13
C CYS A 84 9.68 -7.21 -2.32
N THR A 85 10.97 -7.11 -1.98
CA THR A 85 11.93 -8.24 -2.07
C THR A 85 12.11 -8.99 -0.75
N GLY A 86 11.61 -8.43 0.34
CA GLY A 86 11.60 -9.06 1.66
C GLY A 86 10.38 -9.95 1.90
N SER A 87 10.07 -10.20 3.17
CA SER A 87 8.87 -10.97 3.56
C SER A 87 7.69 -10.04 3.83
N PRO A 88 6.49 -10.34 3.31
CA PRO A 88 5.32 -9.51 3.55
C PRO A 88 4.99 -9.48 5.04
N SER A 89 4.64 -8.28 5.53
CA SER A 89 4.22 -8.07 6.92
C SER A 89 2.73 -8.35 7.10
N VAL A 90 1.94 -8.14 6.05
CA VAL A 90 0.52 -8.45 5.99
C VAL A 90 0.24 -9.12 4.65
N VAL A 91 -0.55 -10.19 4.68
CA VAL A 91 -1.04 -10.90 3.50
C VAL A 91 -2.56 -10.95 3.57
N THR A 92 -3.21 -10.64 2.45
CA THR A 92 -4.67 -10.61 2.33
C THR A 92 -5.12 -11.49 1.17
N GLY A 93 -6.37 -11.94 1.20
CA GLY A 93 -6.96 -12.71 0.10
C GLY A 93 -7.37 -11.85 -1.09
N SER A 94 -8.02 -12.50 -2.05
CA SER A 94 -8.62 -11.87 -3.22
C SER A 94 -9.76 -10.91 -2.87
N GLY A 95 -10.15 -10.07 -3.84
CA GLY A 95 -11.27 -9.15 -3.73
C GLY A 95 -10.84 -7.76 -3.26
N SER A 96 -11.56 -7.23 -2.28
CA SER A 96 -11.36 -5.89 -1.74
C SER A 96 -11.24 -5.93 -0.23
N GLY A 97 -10.45 -5.03 0.33
CA GLY A 97 -10.25 -4.97 1.77
C GLY A 97 -9.30 -3.87 2.18
N CYS A 98 -8.83 -3.97 3.41
CA CYS A 98 -7.89 -3.03 4.01
C CYS A 98 -6.77 -3.79 4.71
N ALA A 99 -5.53 -3.38 4.46
CA ALA A 99 -4.36 -3.86 5.17
C ALA A 99 -3.80 -2.75 6.07
N SER A 100 -3.88 -2.95 7.39
CA SER A 100 -3.31 -2.05 8.40
C SER A 100 -1.88 -2.47 8.75
N ALA A 101 -0.98 -1.50 8.88
CA ALA A 101 0.38 -1.76 9.35
C ALA A 101 0.36 -2.38 10.77
N PRO A 102 1.29 -3.29 11.11
CA PRO A 102 1.47 -3.73 12.49
C PRO A 102 1.73 -2.54 13.43
N ALA A 103 1.34 -2.69 14.70
CA ALA A 103 1.50 -1.64 15.70
C ALA A 103 2.95 -1.14 15.79
N GLY A 104 3.14 0.18 15.72
CA GLY A 104 4.46 0.82 15.72
C GLY A 104 5.15 0.90 14.37
N PHE A 105 4.57 0.35 13.29
CA PHE A 105 5.13 0.39 11.94
C PHE A 105 4.24 1.19 10.98
N ASN A 106 4.77 1.44 9.78
CA ASN A 106 4.06 1.93 8.60
C ASN A 106 4.37 1.00 7.42
N LEU A 107 3.48 0.97 6.42
CA LEU A 107 3.68 0.28 5.15
C LEU A 107 4.43 1.20 4.18
N GLU A 108 5.45 0.66 3.52
CA GLU A 108 6.29 1.37 2.54
C GLU A 108 6.08 0.84 1.11
N SER A 109 5.74 -0.45 0.99
CA SER A 109 5.47 -1.05 -0.31
C SER A 109 4.39 -2.11 -0.24
N PHE A 110 3.83 -2.42 -1.40
CA PHE A 110 2.73 -3.35 -1.57
C PHE A 110 2.67 -3.84 -3.01
N GLN A 111 2.15 -5.04 -3.17
CA GLN A 111 1.87 -5.65 -4.45
C GLN A 111 0.69 -6.60 -4.29
N TYR A 112 0.17 -7.10 -5.40
CA TYR A 112 -0.57 -8.36 -5.38
C TYR A 112 0.17 -9.37 -6.22
N VAL A 113 0.09 -10.63 -5.83
CA VAL A 113 0.78 -11.73 -6.49
C VAL A 113 -0.19 -12.81 -6.88
N LYS A 114 0.10 -13.47 -8.00
CA LYS A 114 -0.59 -14.72 -8.36
C LYS A 114 -0.16 -15.82 -7.40
N ALA A 115 -1.12 -16.55 -6.83
CA ALA A 115 -0.82 -17.74 -6.04
C ALA A 115 -0.55 -18.96 -6.93
#